data_AF-A0A4Q6G969-F1
#
_entry.id   AF-A0A4Q6G969-F1
#
_cell.length_a   1.000
_cell.length_b   1.000
_cell.length_c   1.000
_cell.angle_alpha   90.00
_cell.angle_beta   90.00
_cell.angle_gamma   90.00
#
_symmetry.space_group_name_H-M   'P 1'
#
loop_
_entity.id
_entity.type
_entity.pdbx_description
1 polymer ?
#
loop_
_entity_poly.entity_id
_entity_poly.type
_entity_poly.pdbx_seq_one_letter_code
_entity_poly.pdbx_strand_id
1 'polypeptide(L)' 'AIDSGMYATDVAVEAAVAGVPFREAYRAAAASAGEAGAGRSPESSLAARTSPGAAADLRLDDLRSRWAALQAC' A
#
# COMPACT_ATOMS: atom_id res chain seq x y z
N ALA A 1 9.81 -14.16 5.53
CA ALA A 1 10.20 -13.71 4.18
C ALA A 1 9.00 -13.02 3.55
N ILE A 2 9.21 -11.99 2.74
CA ILE A 2 8.15 -11.43 1.88
C ILE A 2 7.96 -12.41 0.72
N ASP A 3 6.74 -12.90 0.54
CA ASP A 3 6.38 -13.77 -0.57
C ASP A 3 5.93 -12.96 -1.79
N SER A 4 6.12 -13.50 -3.01
CA SER A 4 5.72 -12.80 -4.25
C SER A 4 4.23 -12.42 -4.26
N GLY A 5 3.35 -13.26 -3.69
CA GLY A 5 1.93 -12.97 -3.63
C GLY A 5 1.57 -11.72 -2.82
N MET A 6 2.46 -11.26 -1.93
CA MET A 6 2.23 -10.06 -1.13
C MET A 6 2.23 -8.76 -1.96
N TYR A 7 2.79 -8.80 -3.18
CA TYR A 7 2.79 -7.67 -4.11
C TYR A 7 1.58 -7.65 -5.05
N ALA A 8 0.73 -8.69 -5.05
CA ALA A 8 -0.41 -8.78 -5.97
C ALA A 8 -1.39 -7.60 -5.81
N THR A 9 -1.59 -7.13 -4.58
CA THR A 9 -2.43 -5.94 -4.33
C THR A 9 -1.81 -4.69 -4.94
N ASP A 10 -0.49 -4.54 -4.89
CA ASP A 10 0.21 -3.41 -5.49
C ASP A 10 -0.01 -3.42 -7.01
N VAL A 11 0.16 -4.58 -7.67
CA VAL A 11 -0.12 -4.77 -9.11
C VAL A 11 -1.56 -4.40 -9.48
N ALA A 12 -2.55 -4.83 -8.67
CA ALA A 12 -3.95 -4.51 -8.91
C ALA A 12 -4.23 -2.99 -8.81
N VAL A 13 -3.63 -2.33 -7.83
CA VAL A 13 -3.76 -0.88 -7.63
C VAL A 13 -3.10 -0.12 -8.78
N GLU A 14 -1.91 -0.51 -9.20
CA GLU A 14 -1.19 0.11 -10.32
C GLU A 14 -1.98 0.01 -11.64
N ALA A 15 -2.54 -1.16 -11.94
CA ALA A 15 -3.40 -1.35 -13.12
C ALA A 15 -4.68 -0.50 -13.03
N ALA A 16 -5.26 -0.35 -11.85
CA ALA A 16 -6.42 0.51 -11.64
C ALA A 16 -6.08 2.00 -11.83
N VAL A 17 -4.91 2.44 -11.36
CA VAL A 17 -4.38 3.80 -11.61
C VAL A 17 -4.15 4.02 -13.11
N ALA A 18 -3.73 2.99 -13.84
CA ALA A 18 -3.58 3.03 -15.30
C ALA A 18 -4.92 2.99 -16.08
N GLY A 19 -6.06 2.92 -15.38
CA GLY A 19 -7.40 3.01 -15.97
C GLY A 19 -8.15 1.68 -16.11
N VAL A 20 -7.60 0.56 -15.65
CA VAL A 20 -8.31 -0.73 -15.65
C VAL A 20 -9.38 -0.72 -14.53
N PRO A 21 -10.62 -1.17 -14.77
CA PRO A 21 -11.60 -1.30 -13.71
C PRO A 21 -11.06 -2.20 -12.58
N PHE A 22 -11.12 -1.73 -11.33
CA PHE A 22 -10.44 -2.41 -10.21
C PHE A 22 -10.78 -3.90 -10.08
N ARG A 23 -12.03 -4.30 -10.36
CA ARG A 23 -12.45 -5.71 -10.31
C ARG A 23 -11.71 -6.59 -11.32
N GLU A 24 -11.42 -6.05 -12.50
CA GLU A 24 -10.64 -6.72 -13.54
C GLU A 24 -9.16 -6.78 -13.14
N ALA A 25 -8.59 -5.65 -12.71
CA ALA A 25 -7.22 -5.57 -12.22
C ALA A 25 -6.94 -6.56 -11.08
N TYR A 26 -7.85 -6.66 -10.11
CA TYR A 26 -7.72 -7.58 -8.98
C TYR A 26 -7.72 -9.06 -9.41
N ARG A 27 -8.56 -9.43 -10.39
CA ARG A 27 -8.59 -10.79 -10.94
C ARG A 27 -7.29 -11.12 -11.69
N ALA A 28 -6.80 -10.21 -12.50
CA ALA A 28 -5.54 -10.38 -13.23
C ALA A 28 -4.34 -10.50 -12.29
N ALA A 29 -4.29 -9.67 -11.23
CA ALA A 29 -3.25 -9.74 -10.21
C ALA A 29 -3.31 -11.06 -9.42
N ALA A 30 -4.51 -11.54 -9.08
CA ALA A 30 -4.66 -12.83 -8.41
C ALA A 30 -4.17 -14.00 -9.29
N ALA A 31 -4.40 -13.95 -10.60
CA ALA A 31 -3.93 -14.98 -11.54
C ALA A 31 -2.40 -15.00 -11.72
N SER A 32 -1.73 -13.87 -11.45
CA SER A 32 -0.27 -13.69 -11.63
C SER A 32 0.48 -13.47 -10.31
N ALA A 33 -0.14 -13.77 -9.16
CA ALA A 33 0.41 -13.47 -7.83
C ALA A 33 1.81 -14.08 -7.58
N GLY A 34 2.09 -15.26 -8.16
CA GLY A 34 3.39 -15.92 -8.05
C GLY A 34 4.55 -15.15 -8.70
N GLU A 35 4.25 -14.19 -9.57
CA GLU A 35 5.24 -13.37 -10.29
C GLU A 35 5.18 -11.88 -9.89
N ALA A 36 4.18 -11.48 -9.08
CA ALA A 36 3.92 -10.09 -8.73
C ALA A 36 5.11 -9.39 -8.03
N GLY A 37 6.00 -10.14 -7.36
CA GLY A 37 7.20 -9.62 -6.71
C GLY A 37 8.43 -9.48 -7.63
N ALA A 38 8.34 -9.90 -8.90
CA ALA A 38 9.48 -9.86 -9.81
C ALA A 38 9.99 -8.42 -10.01
N GLY A 39 11.25 -8.17 -9.64
CA GLY A 39 11.89 -6.85 -9.77
C GLY A 39 11.47 -5.81 -8.74
N ARG A 40 10.70 -6.19 -7.70
CA ARG A 40 10.27 -5.29 -6.62
C ARG A 40 11.06 -5.54 -5.34
N SER A 41 11.28 -4.49 -4.55
CA SER A 41 11.74 -4.64 -3.17
C SER A 41 10.61 -4.38 -2.17
N PRO A 42 10.68 -4.95 -0.96
CA PRO A 42 9.74 -4.62 0.11
C PRO A 42 9.71 -3.12 0.42
N GLU A 43 10.88 -2.49 0.44
CA GLU A 43 11.03 -1.05 0.73
C GLU A 43 10.36 -0.19 -0.34
N SER A 44 10.49 -0.54 -1.62
CA SER A 44 9.81 0.20 -2.70
C SER A 44 8.29 0.07 -2.62
N SER A 45 7.78 -1.13 -2.27
CA SER A 45 6.35 -1.35 -2.06
C SER A 45 5.81 -0.51 -0.89
N LEU A 46 6.55 -0.46 0.23
CA LEU A 46 6.17 0.35 1.39
C LEU A 46 6.23 1.84 1.10
N ALA A 47 7.27 2.31 0.40
CA ALA A 47 7.46 3.72 0.05
C ALA A 47 6.33 4.27 -0.85
N ALA A 48 5.72 3.42 -1.69
CA ALA A 48 4.62 3.82 -2.56
C ALA A 48 3.30 4.11 -1.81
N ARG A 49 3.18 3.72 -0.53
CA ARG A 49 1.95 3.84 0.27
C ARG A 49 1.91 5.20 0.97
N THR A 50 1.62 6.25 0.20
CA THR A 50 1.72 7.66 0.62
C THR A 50 0.41 8.30 1.08
N SER A 51 -0.69 7.56 1.13
CA SER A 51 -1.95 8.08 1.69
C SER A 51 -1.79 8.44 3.17
N PRO A 52 -2.52 9.46 3.68
CA PRO A 52 -2.54 9.78 5.10
C PRO A 52 -2.76 8.55 5.99
N GLY A 53 -1.84 8.30 6.92
CA GLY A 53 -1.87 7.15 7.84
C GLY A 53 -1.29 5.84 7.28
N ALA A 54 -0.80 5.83 6.05
CA ALA A 54 -0.14 4.67 5.45
C ALA A 54 1.35 4.62 5.80
N ALA A 55 2.04 3.54 5.38
CA ALA A 55 3.41 3.25 5.78
C ALA A 55 4.43 4.38 5.47
N ALA A 56 4.22 5.13 4.38
CA ALA A 56 5.09 6.24 4.00
C ALA A 56 4.57 7.63 4.46
N ASP A 57 3.38 7.71 5.08
CA ASP A 57 2.82 8.95 5.65
C ASP A 57 2.08 8.64 6.97
N LEU A 58 2.83 8.20 8.00
CA LEU A 58 2.24 7.74 9.26
C LEU A 58 1.53 8.83 10.07
N ARG A 59 1.89 10.11 9.88
CA ARG A 59 1.33 11.27 10.60
C ARG A 59 1.37 11.15 12.14
N LEU A 60 2.44 10.58 12.67
CA LEU A 60 2.57 10.34 14.11
C LEU A 60 2.62 11.66 14.91
N ASP A 61 3.13 12.74 14.34
CA ASP A 61 3.14 14.05 14.99
C ASP A 61 1.73 14.62 15.13
N ASP A 62 0.89 14.52 14.10
CA ASP A 62 -0.52 14.92 14.18
C ASP A 62 -1.27 14.14 15.26
N LEU A 63 -1.02 12.82 15.34
CA LEU A 63 -1.60 11.98 16.39
C LEU A 63 -1.12 12.40 17.78
N ARG A 64 0.18 12.71 17.93
CA ARG A 64 0.77 13.18 19.19
C ARG A 64 0.17 14.53 19.61
N SER A 65 -0.01 15.47 18.69
CA SER A 65 -0.64 16.77 18.97
C SER A 65 -2.09 16.61 19.41
N ARG A 66 -2.86 15.75 18.73
CA ARG A 66 -4.26 15.46 19.12
C ARG A 66 -4.33 14.82 20.50
N TRP A 67 -3.43 13.89 20.80
CA TRP A 67 -3.36 13.25 22.11
C TRP A 67 -3.07 14.26 23.22
N ALA A 68 -2.09 15.14 23.03
CA ALA A 68 -1.74 16.18 24.02
C ALA A 68 -2.92 17.13 24.29
N ALA A 69 -3.69 17.50 23.26
CA ALA A 69 -4.86 18.34 23.43
C ALA A 69 -5.95 17.69 24.29
N LEU A 70 -6.16 16.37 24.17
CA LEU A 70 -7.12 15.63 24.99
C LEU A 70 -6.70 15.49 26.46
N GLN A 71 -5.39 15.41 26.72
CA GLN A 71 -4.85 15.34 28.09
C GLN A 71 -4.93 16.69 28.83
N ALA A 72 -5.10 17.79 28.09
CA ALA A 72 -5.20 19.14 28.66
C ALA A 72 -6.65 19.54 29.01
N CYS A 73 -7.63 18.69 28.73
CA CYS A 73 -9.04 18.85 29.11
C CYS A 73 -9.34 18.08 30.39
#